data_AF-A0AAD3WW45-F1
#
_entry.id   AF-A0AAD3WW45-F1
#
_cell.length_a   1.000
_cell.length_b   1.000
_cell.length_c   1.000
_cell.angle_alpha   90.00
_cell.angle_beta   90.00
_cell.angle_gamma   90.00
#
_symmetry.space_group_name_H-M   'P 1'
#
loop_
_entity.id
_entity.type
_entity.pdbx_description
1 polymer ?
#
loop_
_entity_poly.entity_id
_entity_poly.type
_entity_poly.pdbx_seq_one_letter_code
_entity_poly.pdbx_strand_id
1 'polypeptide(L)'
;MFLVGCTSKYDPASEPSTITLSMVATDTINPNNNGDASPVELKVFELEDDSMFMSASYDQLLDDYKKALKSNYVDDYDYVLLPGQFKFIDPIKLDEDTRYIGVMAFFADPEQSDWKKVVKVKTLGREYHLLVLLNHNEVILERVE
;
A
#
# COMPACT_ATOMS: atom_id res chain seq x y z
N MET A 1 -25.77 -38.75 -27.81
CA MET A 1 -25.80 -37.54 -26.97
C MET A 1 -24.35 -37.12 -26.75
N PHE A 2 -23.86 -36.18 -27.57
CA PHE A 2 -22.49 -35.69 -27.48
C PHE A 2 -22.45 -34.58 -26.46
N LEU A 3 -21.85 -34.83 -25.29
CA LEU A 3 -21.53 -33.81 -24.31
C LEU A 3 -20.30 -33.06 -24.83
N VAL A 4 -20.53 -31.91 -25.47
CA VAL A 4 -19.47 -30.95 -25.79
C VAL A 4 -19.17 -30.22 -24.49
N GLY A 5 -18.18 -30.71 -23.74
CA GLY A 5 -17.58 -29.97 -22.63
C GLY A 5 -16.75 -28.83 -23.20
N CYS A 6 -17.22 -27.60 -23.05
CA CYS A 6 -16.39 -26.44 -23.29
C CYS A 6 -15.26 -26.43 -22.26
N THR A 7 -14.06 -26.86 -22.65
CA THR A 7 -12.86 -26.55 -21.89
C THR A 7 -12.60 -25.05 -22.09
N SER A 8 -13.09 -24.20 -21.19
CA SER A 8 -12.50 -22.86 -21.10
C SER A 8 -11.04 -23.09 -20.72
N LYS A 9 -10.12 -22.63 -21.57
CA LYS A 9 -8.69 -22.70 -21.24
C LYS A 9 -8.48 -21.67 -20.14
N TYR A 10 -8.41 -22.13 -18.89
CA TYR A 10 -7.98 -21.30 -17.77
C TYR A 10 -6.57 -20.80 -18.09
N ASP A 11 -6.41 -19.48 -18.17
CA ASP A 11 -5.12 -18.82 -18.36
C ASP A 11 -4.76 -18.04 -17.08
N PRO A 12 -3.88 -18.59 -16.23
CA PRO A 12 -3.44 -17.91 -15.01
C PRO A 12 -2.84 -16.53 -15.25
N ALA A 13 -2.31 -16.27 -16.45
CA ALA A 13 -1.74 -14.97 -16.80
C ALA A 13 -2.81 -13.88 -17.03
N SER A 14 -4.08 -14.28 -17.17
CA SER A 14 -5.23 -13.39 -17.35
C SER A 14 -5.96 -13.08 -16.04
N GLU A 15 -5.59 -13.72 -14.94
CA GLU A 15 -6.16 -13.44 -13.61
C GLU A 15 -5.64 -12.12 -13.05
N PRO A 16 -6.44 -11.38 -12.26
CA PRO A 16 -5.97 -10.23 -11.52
C PRO A 16 -4.78 -10.58 -10.63
N SER A 17 -3.80 -9.69 -10.62
CA SER A 17 -2.64 -9.83 -9.74
C SER A 17 -3.08 -9.68 -8.29
N THR A 18 -2.34 -10.30 -7.40
CA THR A 18 -2.58 -10.21 -5.96
C THR A 18 -1.42 -9.55 -5.26
N ILE A 19 -1.71 -8.87 -4.15
CA ILE A 19 -0.71 -8.36 -3.22
C ILE A 19 -0.94 -8.97 -1.84
N THR A 20 0.13 -9.34 -1.15
CA THR A 20 0.12 -9.55 0.30
C THR A 20 0.97 -8.47 0.94
N LEU A 21 0.59 -8.04 2.15
CA LEU A 21 1.32 -7.00 2.88
C LEU A 21 1.88 -7.60 4.17
N SER A 22 3.20 -7.55 4.32
CA SER A 22 3.89 -7.77 5.59
C SER A 22 4.25 -6.42 6.18
N MET A 23 3.59 -6.02 7.25
CA MET A 23 3.80 -4.73 7.89
C MET A 23 4.54 -4.92 9.20
N VAL A 24 5.64 -4.19 9.38
CA VAL A 24 6.48 -4.23 10.58
C VAL A 24 6.64 -2.82 11.10
N ALA A 25 6.32 -2.59 12.36
CA ALA A 25 6.65 -1.36 13.05
C ALA A 25 7.79 -1.60 14.05
N THR A 26 8.83 -0.77 13.98
CA THR A 26 9.93 -0.79 14.97
C THR A 26 9.45 -0.38 16.36
N ASP A 27 10.20 -0.74 17.41
CA ASP A 27 9.89 -0.34 18.79
C ASP A 27 10.01 1.17 19.02
N THR A 28 10.72 1.88 18.13
CA THR A 28 10.97 3.33 18.19
C THR A 28 10.11 4.12 17.19
N ILE A 29 9.04 3.51 16.67
CA ILE A 29 8.18 4.10 15.64
C ILE A 29 7.39 5.30 16.16
N ASN A 30 7.20 6.29 15.29
CA ASN A 30 6.36 7.46 15.50
C ASN A 30 6.55 8.10 16.89
N PRO A 31 7.77 8.54 17.24
CA PRO A 31 8.02 9.19 18.52
C PRO A 31 7.15 10.44 18.68
N ASN A 32 6.52 10.58 19.84
CA ASN A 32 5.81 11.81 20.19
C ASN A 32 6.80 12.92 20.61
N ASN A 33 6.28 14.09 21.02
CA ASN A 33 7.10 15.23 21.46
C ASN A 33 8.01 14.93 22.67
N ASN A 34 7.74 13.87 23.44
CA ASN A 34 8.57 13.41 24.55
C ASN A 34 9.61 12.36 24.12
N GLY A 35 9.57 11.91 22.86
CA GLY A 35 10.42 10.85 22.32
C GLY A 35 9.88 9.43 22.52
N ASP A 36 8.68 9.27 23.12
CA ASP A 36 8.09 7.96 23.33
C ASP A 36 7.44 7.44 22.04
N ALA A 37 7.71 6.18 21.70
CA ALA A 37 7.10 5.53 20.55
C ALA A 37 5.57 5.49 20.67
N SER A 38 4.88 5.69 19.54
CA SER A 38 3.43 5.75 19.52
C SER A 38 2.83 4.97 18.34
N PRO A 39 1.53 4.62 18.39
CA PRO A 39 0.87 3.97 17.26
C PRO A 39 0.97 4.82 15.99
N VAL A 40 1.03 4.16 14.84
CA VAL A 40 1.07 4.81 13.53
C VAL A 40 -0.09 4.31 12.67
N GLU A 41 -0.83 5.25 12.09
CA GLU A 41 -1.85 4.94 11.09
C GLU A 41 -1.17 4.86 9.72
N LEU A 42 -1.60 3.90 8.91
CA LEU A 42 -1.05 3.60 7.60
C LEU A 42 -2.20 3.49 6.61
N LYS A 43 -2.14 4.25 5.52
CA LYS A 43 -3.03 4.12 4.38
C LYS A 43 -2.27 3.55 3.18
N VAL A 44 -2.80 2.48 2.60
CA VAL A 44 -2.29 1.86 1.38
C VAL A 44 -3.24 2.22 0.25
N PHE A 45 -2.71 2.68 -0.86
CA PHE A 45 -3.47 3.13 -2.02
C PHE A 45 -3.23 2.23 -3.21
N GLU A 46 -4.29 1.89 -3.92
CA GLU A 46 -4.25 1.45 -5.30
C GLU A 46 -4.34 2.66 -6.21
N LEU A 47 -3.40 2.76 -7.15
CA LEU A 47 -3.25 3.93 -8.02
C LEU A 47 -3.10 3.53 -9.48
N GLU A 48 -3.74 4.27 -10.38
CA GLU A 48 -3.55 4.15 -11.82
C GLU A 48 -2.22 4.79 -12.26
N ASP A 49 -1.82 5.88 -11.60
CA ASP A 49 -0.57 6.61 -11.85
C ASP A 49 -0.05 7.26 -10.56
N ASP A 50 1.27 7.30 -10.36
CA ASP A 50 1.90 7.75 -9.12
C ASP A 50 2.13 9.27 -9.04
N SER A 51 1.97 10.01 -10.14
CA SER A 51 2.37 11.43 -10.21
C SER A 51 1.62 12.33 -9.22
N MET A 52 0.30 12.19 -9.10
CA MET A 52 -0.48 12.98 -8.12
C MET A 52 -0.14 12.60 -6.69
N PHE A 53 0.05 11.31 -6.41
CA PHE A 53 0.45 10.84 -5.08
C PHE A 53 1.84 11.36 -4.68
N MET A 54 2.82 11.31 -5.59
CA MET A 54 4.17 11.77 -5.32
C MET A 54 4.28 13.29 -5.20
N SER A 55 3.46 14.04 -5.96
CA SER A 55 3.45 15.51 -5.91
C SER A 55 2.62 16.11 -4.77
N ALA A 56 1.62 15.39 -4.25
CA ALA A 56 0.76 15.89 -3.18
C ALA A 56 1.53 16.08 -1.85
N SER A 57 1.24 17.18 -1.16
CA SER A 57 1.74 17.40 0.20
C SER A 57 1.03 16.51 1.22
N TYR A 58 1.62 16.38 2.41
CA TYR A 58 1.02 15.64 3.52
C TYR A 58 -0.39 16.17 3.84
N ASP A 59 -0.54 17.48 3.99
CA ASP A 59 -1.82 18.12 4.32
C ASP A 59 -2.89 17.90 3.24
N GLN A 60 -2.50 17.88 1.94
CA GLN A 60 -3.44 17.65 0.85
C GLN A 60 -4.02 16.24 0.90
N LEU A 61 -3.18 15.23 1.20
CA LEU A 61 -3.63 13.85 1.31
C LEU A 61 -4.41 13.61 2.62
N LEU A 62 -4.05 14.30 3.70
CA LEU A 62 -4.76 14.23 4.97
C LEU A 62 -6.16 14.85 4.90
N ASP A 63 -6.31 15.99 4.22
CA ASP A 63 -7.59 16.71 4.10
C ASP A 63 -8.57 15.97 3.18
N ASP A 64 -8.16 15.68 1.94
CA ASP A 64 -8.99 14.99 0.95
C ASP A 64 -8.12 14.31 -0.11
N TYR A 65 -7.59 13.12 0.23
CA TYR A 65 -6.77 12.34 -0.69
C TYR A 65 -7.47 12.05 -2.02
N LYS A 66 -8.80 11.81 -2.04
CA LYS A 66 -9.52 11.53 -3.30
C LYS A 66 -9.48 12.73 -4.24
N LYS A 67 -9.69 13.92 -3.69
CA LYS A 67 -9.57 15.17 -4.46
C LYS A 67 -8.13 15.50 -4.86
N ALA A 68 -7.15 15.19 -4.01
CA ALA A 68 -5.74 15.39 -4.32
C ALA A 68 -5.26 14.46 -5.45
N LEU A 69 -5.67 13.19 -5.40
CA LEU A 69 -5.27 12.14 -6.35
C LEU A 69 -6.10 12.16 -7.65
N LYS A 70 -7.33 12.66 -7.61
CA LYS A 70 -8.23 12.77 -8.78
C LYS A 70 -8.41 11.42 -9.48
N SER A 71 -8.19 11.37 -10.80
CA SER A 71 -8.31 10.16 -11.60
C SER A 71 -7.24 9.10 -11.27
N ASN A 72 -6.17 9.46 -10.57
CA ASN A 72 -5.12 8.49 -10.24
C ASN A 72 -5.55 7.54 -9.10
N TYR A 73 -6.57 7.89 -8.33
CA TYR A 73 -7.05 7.07 -7.21
C TYR A 73 -7.93 5.92 -7.71
N VAL A 74 -7.63 4.70 -7.27
CA VAL A 74 -8.43 3.51 -7.56
C VAL A 74 -9.14 3.03 -6.30
N ASP A 75 -8.37 2.67 -5.26
CA ASP A 75 -8.90 2.22 -3.97
C ASP A 75 -7.92 2.52 -2.82
N ASP A 76 -8.35 2.32 -1.57
CA ASP A 76 -7.49 2.45 -0.39
C ASP A 76 -7.84 1.52 0.76
N TYR A 77 -6.84 1.25 1.61
CA TYR A 77 -6.93 0.39 2.78
C TYR A 77 -6.28 1.04 3.99
N ASP A 78 -6.97 0.99 5.13
CA ASP A 78 -6.52 1.58 6.39
C ASP A 78 -6.01 0.55 7.39
N TYR A 79 -4.87 0.85 8.00
CA TYR A 79 -4.26 0.02 9.02
C TYR A 79 -3.71 0.88 10.15
N VAL A 80 -3.54 0.25 11.31
CA VAL A 80 -2.84 0.82 12.46
C VAL A 80 -1.84 -0.20 12.95
N LEU A 81 -0.62 0.26 13.22
CA LEU A 81 0.42 -0.54 13.84
C LEU A 81 0.83 0.07 15.19
N LEU A 82 0.97 -0.80 16.19
CA LEU A 82 1.58 -0.46 17.48
C LEU A 82 3.11 -0.59 17.39
N PRO A 83 3.87 0.10 18.27
CA PRO A 83 5.32 -0.13 18.37
C PRO A 83 5.67 -1.61 18.56
N GLY A 84 6.64 -2.09 17.78
CA GLY A 84 7.07 -3.50 17.79
C GLY A 84 6.11 -4.49 17.12
N GLN A 85 4.99 -4.02 16.56
CA GLN A 85 3.98 -4.90 15.99
C GLN A 85 4.38 -5.41 14.59
N PHE A 86 4.11 -6.69 14.37
CA PHE A 86 4.02 -7.29 13.04
C PHE A 86 2.56 -7.58 12.68
N LYS A 87 2.19 -7.30 11.44
CA LYS A 87 0.87 -7.60 10.88
C LYS A 87 1.01 -8.14 9.46
N PHE A 88 0.38 -9.27 9.20
CA PHE A 88 0.26 -9.84 7.86
C PHE A 88 -1.15 -9.63 7.33
N ILE A 89 -1.27 -9.19 6.08
CA ILE A 89 -2.53 -9.04 5.37
C ILE A 89 -2.61 -10.11 4.29
N ASP A 90 -3.72 -10.85 4.32
CA ASP A 90 -4.05 -11.88 3.33
C ASP A 90 -4.06 -11.32 1.90
N PRO A 91 -3.90 -12.19 0.88
CA PRO A 91 -3.86 -11.75 -0.51
C PRO A 91 -5.09 -10.91 -0.92
N ILE A 92 -4.82 -9.70 -1.41
CA ILE A 92 -5.81 -8.79 -1.98
C ILE A 92 -5.69 -8.86 -3.49
N LYS A 93 -6.81 -9.02 -4.20
CA LYS A 93 -6.85 -8.93 -5.66
C LYS A 93 -6.83 -7.47 -6.07
N LEU A 94 -5.91 -7.10 -6.94
CA LEU A 94 -5.82 -5.75 -7.48
C LEU A 94 -6.96 -5.46 -8.45
N ASP A 95 -7.40 -4.21 -8.45
CA ASP A 95 -8.31 -3.70 -9.47
C ASP A 95 -7.64 -3.68 -10.86
N GLU A 96 -8.45 -3.75 -11.92
CA GLU A 96 -7.98 -3.78 -13.31
C GLU A 96 -7.31 -2.48 -13.76
N ASP A 97 -7.53 -1.38 -13.05
CA ASP A 97 -6.91 -0.08 -13.30
C ASP A 97 -5.66 0.18 -12.44
N THR A 98 -5.37 -0.69 -11.46
CA THR A 98 -4.21 -0.54 -10.60
C THR A 98 -2.89 -0.79 -11.32
N ARG A 99 -1.98 0.18 -11.24
CA ARG A 99 -0.60 0.13 -11.80
C ARG A 99 0.46 0.42 -10.75
N TYR A 100 0.08 1.03 -9.63
CA TYR A 100 0.98 1.35 -8.53
C TYR A 100 0.30 1.08 -7.19
N ILE A 101 1.11 0.69 -6.20
CA ILE A 101 0.72 0.62 -4.80
C ILE A 101 1.45 1.73 -4.06
N GLY A 102 0.70 2.68 -3.54
CA GLY A 102 1.17 3.75 -2.68
C GLY A 102 1.00 3.38 -1.20
N VAL A 103 1.91 3.84 -0.35
CA VAL A 103 1.81 3.70 1.10
C VAL A 103 2.08 5.05 1.72
N MET A 104 1.23 5.48 2.66
CA MET A 104 1.35 6.71 3.44
C MET A 104 1.21 6.39 4.92
N ALA A 105 2.19 6.78 5.73
CA ALA A 105 2.11 6.73 7.18
C ALA A 105 1.79 8.11 7.75
N PHE A 106 0.88 8.15 8.71
CA PHE A 106 0.50 9.38 9.40
C PHE A 106 1.37 9.56 10.65
N PHE A 107 2.61 10.01 10.43
CA PHE A 107 3.55 10.32 11.52
C PHE A 107 3.15 11.61 12.26
N ALA A 108 3.55 11.69 13.53
CA ALA A 108 3.33 12.84 14.40
C ALA A 108 4.13 14.08 13.94
N ASP A 109 5.29 13.87 13.32
CA ASP A 109 6.13 14.93 12.73
C ASP A 109 6.39 14.65 11.23
N PRO A 110 5.47 15.02 10.33
CA PRO A 110 5.62 14.75 8.90
C PRO A 110 6.72 15.59 8.23
N GLU A 111 7.17 16.71 8.82
CA GLU A 111 8.21 17.55 8.24
C GLU A 111 9.59 16.88 8.30
N GLN A 112 9.83 16.07 9.33
CA GLN A 112 11.06 15.29 9.50
C GLN A 112 10.89 13.82 9.15
N SER A 113 9.88 13.49 8.34
CA SER A 113 9.53 12.12 7.98
C SER A 113 9.61 11.86 6.48
N ASP A 114 10.00 10.64 6.12
CA ASP A 114 9.78 10.10 4.77
C ASP A 114 8.51 9.22 4.83
N TRP A 115 7.39 9.92 4.78
CA TRP A 115 6.07 9.42 5.17
C TRP A 115 5.33 8.69 4.06
N LYS A 116 5.85 8.66 2.83
CA LYS A 116 5.22 7.95 1.72
C LYS A 116 6.20 7.25 0.79
N LYS A 117 5.79 6.09 0.27
CA LYS A 117 6.48 5.34 -0.78
C LYS A 117 5.49 4.83 -1.82
N VAL A 118 6.00 4.54 -3.02
CA VAL A 118 5.22 3.95 -4.09
C VAL A 118 6.01 2.85 -4.78
N VAL A 119 5.32 1.80 -5.22
CA VAL A 119 5.90 0.74 -6.02
C VAL A 119 5.01 0.45 -7.21
N LYS A 120 5.62 0.28 -8.39
CA LYS A 120 4.90 -0.15 -9.59
C LYS A 120 4.41 -1.59 -9.45
N VAL A 121 3.28 -1.95 -10.02
CA VAL A 121 2.80 -3.32 -10.10
C VAL A 121 2.28 -3.60 -11.51
N LYS A 122 2.18 -4.89 -11.84
CA LYS A 122 1.41 -5.35 -13.00
C LYS A 122 0.05 -5.79 -12.50
N THR A 123 -0.95 -5.59 -13.34
CA THR A 123 -2.35 -5.81 -13.01
C THR A 123 -2.76 -7.26 -13.18
N LEU A 124 -2.11 -8.01 -14.06
CA LEU A 124 -2.50 -9.39 -14.38
C LEU A 124 -1.34 -10.39 -14.17
N GLY A 125 -1.70 -11.58 -13.68
CA GLY A 125 -0.86 -12.77 -13.65
C GLY A 125 0.35 -12.70 -12.71
N ARG A 126 0.32 -11.85 -11.68
CA ARG A 126 1.41 -11.72 -10.70
C ARG A 126 0.90 -11.84 -9.27
N GLU A 127 1.74 -12.40 -8.43
CA GLU A 127 1.57 -12.37 -6.98
C GLU A 127 2.74 -11.55 -6.43
N TYR A 128 2.44 -10.52 -5.65
CA TYR A 128 3.43 -9.63 -5.05
C TYR A 128 3.40 -9.77 -3.53
N HIS A 129 4.58 -9.96 -2.94
CA HIS A 129 4.75 -9.85 -1.50
C HIS A 129 5.43 -8.52 -1.19
N LEU A 130 4.71 -7.61 -0.55
CA LEU A 130 5.23 -6.29 -0.20
C LEU A 130 5.55 -6.25 1.30
N LEU A 131 6.77 -5.82 1.61
CA LEU A 131 7.18 -5.48 2.97
C LEU A 131 7.00 -3.98 3.17
N VAL A 132 6.19 -3.62 4.16
CA VAL A 132 6.07 -2.25 4.68
C VAL A 132 6.79 -2.21 6.02
N LEU A 133 7.99 -1.64 6.04
CA LEU A 133 8.73 -1.41 7.28
C LEU A 133 8.54 0.05 7.71
N LEU A 134 7.95 0.23 8.88
CA LEU A 134 7.75 1.51 9.54
C LEU A 134 8.88 1.67 10.56
N ASN A 135 9.87 2.49 10.22
CA ASN A 135 11.08 2.68 11.00
C ASN A 135 11.20 4.13 11.47
N HIS A 136 11.04 4.37 12.77
CA HIS A 136 11.08 5.69 13.38
C HIS A 136 10.13 6.73 12.75
N ASN A 137 10.53 7.42 11.69
CA ASN A 137 9.74 8.43 10.96
C ASN A 137 9.80 8.18 9.44
N GLU A 138 10.10 6.95 9.03
CA GLU A 138 10.27 6.56 7.63
C GLU A 138 9.41 5.35 7.29
N VAL A 139 8.79 5.40 6.11
CA VAL A 139 8.19 4.26 5.43
C VAL A 139 9.21 3.68 4.47
N ILE A 140 9.48 2.39 4.60
CA ILE A 140 10.24 1.61 3.64
C ILE A 140 9.28 0.61 2.98
N LEU A 141 9.26 0.59 1.66
CA LEU A 141 8.41 -0.29 0.86
C LEU A 141 9.26 -1.10 -0.11
N GLU A 142 9.30 -2.41 0.11
CA GLU A 142 10.09 -3.33 -0.71
C GLU A 142 9.25 -4.48 -1.25
N ARG A 143 9.62 -4.99 -2.42
CA ARG A 143 9.11 -6.27 -2.93
C ARG A 143 10.02 -7.37 -2.43
N VAL A 144 9.43 -8.36 -1.78
CA VAL A 144 10.14 -9.54 -1.30
C VAL A 144 9.85 -10.66 -2.31
N GLU A 145 10.73 -10.80 -3.30
CA GLU A 145 10.69 -11.90 -4.28
C GLU A 145 11.52 -13.10 -3.80
#